data_AF-A0A3D1IHS7-F1
#
_entry.id   AF-A0A3D1IHS7-F1
#
_cell.length_a   1.000
_cell.length_b   1.000
_cell.length_c   1.000
_cell.angle_alpha   90.00
_cell.angle_beta   90.00
_cell.angle_gamma   90.00
#
_symmetry.space_group_name_H-M   'P 1'
#
loop_
_entity.id
_entity.type
_entity.pdbx_description
1 polymer ?
#
loop_
_entity_poly.entity_id
_entity_poly.type
_entity_poly.pdbx_seq_one_letter_code
_entity_poly.pdbx_strand_id
1 'polypeptide(L)'
;LDRETGEFVRATDLGYQDLLDVDATTGAVAYREGVMPQIGVELEFCPSHSGFKSWRAMAYSPETEAFYIPLTLNCQRSIYIDVEQVEGGGN
;
A
#
# COMPACT_ATOMS: atom_id res chain seq x y z
N LEU A 1 10.35 -6.86 -9.80
CA LEU A 1 11.03 -8.14 -9.52
C LEU A 1 11.40 -8.75 -10.87
N ASP A 2 12.54 -9.42 -10.94
CA ASP A 2 12.83 -10.29 -12.06
C ASP A 2 11.86 -11.48 -12.01
N ARG A 3 11.22 -11.80 -13.13
CA ARG A 3 10.13 -12.79 -13.16
C ARG A 3 10.61 -14.23 -13.01
N GLU A 4 11.88 -14.50 -13.26
CA GLU A 4 12.45 -15.86 -13.27
C GLU A 4 13.14 -16.18 -11.94
N THR A 5 13.83 -15.20 -11.37
CA THR A 5 14.64 -15.34 -10.15
C THR A 5 13.97 -14.77 -8.90
N GLY A 6 13.03 -13.84 -9.06
CA GLY A 6 12.42 -13.11 -7.94
C GLY A 6 13.30 -11.99 -7.37
N GLU A 7 14.44 -11.66 -8.00
CA GLU A 7 15.33 -10.59 -7.54
C GLU A 7 14.62 -9.22 -7.58
N PHE A 8 14.95 -8.35 -6.63
CA PHE A 8 14.49 -6.97 -6.65
C PHE A 8 15.03 -6.22 -7.87
N VAL A 9 14.14 -5.50 -8.56
CA VAL A 9 14.51 -4.70 -9.75
C VAL A 9 14.24 -3.23 -9.49
N ARG A 10 13.01 -2.92 -9.06
CA ARG A 10 12.57 -1.55 -8.80
C ARG A 10 11.28 -1.55 -8.00
N ALA A 11 11.13 -0.55 -7.16
CA ALA A 11 9.86 -0.05 -6.64
C ALA A 11 9.70 1.42 -7.06
N THR A 12 8.48 1.82 -7.38
CA THR A 12 8.18 3.22 -7.74
C THR A 12 7.11 3.72 -6.79
N ASP A 13 7.47 4.70 -5.98
CA ASP A 13 6.50 5.49 -5.23
C ASP A 13 6.00 6.63 -6.11
N LEU A 14 4.68 6.82 -6.14
CA LEU A 14 4.03 7.94 -6.83
C LEU A 14 4.07 9.24 -5.99
N GLY A 15 4.51 9.16 -4.73
CA GLY A 15 4.63 10.28 -3.81
C GLY A 15 3.34 10.62 -3.06
N TYR A 16 2.29 9.79 -3.21
CA TYR A 16 1.00 10.00 -2.53
C TYR A 16 0.86 9.25 -1.22
N GLN A 17 1.68 8.22 -0.98
CA GLN A 17 1.61 7.39 0.24
C GLN A 17 2.53 7.95 1.32
N ASP A 18 2.18 7.76 2.58
CA ASP A 18 2.92 8.27 3.73
C ASP A 18 3.22 7.19 4.79
N LEU A 19 3.08 5.91 4.42
CA LEU A 19 3.19 4.78 5.35
C LEU A 19 4.56 4.12 5.33
N LEU A 20 5.18 4.01 4.16
CA LEU A 20 6.31 3.11 3.93
C LEU A 20 7.51 3.87 3.35
N ASP A 21 8.70 3.46 3.77
CA ASP A 21 9.94 3.72 3.07
C ASP A 21 10.41 2.44 2.38
N VAL A 22 10.87 2.56 1.14
CA VAL A 22 11.40 1.45 0.37
C VAL A 22 12.82 1.78 -0.05
N ASP A 23 13.77 0.94 0.37
CA ASP A 23 15.15 1.06 -0.06
C ASP A 23 15.24 0.79 -1.57
N ALA A 24 15.70 1.79 -2.32
CA ALA A 24 15.69 1.74 -3.78
C ALA A 24 16.68 0.72 -4.39
N THR A 25 17.60 0.18 -3.58
CA THR A 25 18.62 -0.77 -4.03
C THR A 25 18.23 -2.22 -3.72
N THR A 26 17.72 -2.45 -2.51
CA THR A 26 17.46 -3.78 -1.96
C THR A 26 15.97 -4.14 -1.98
N GLY A 27 15.09 -3.15 -2.09
CA GLY A 27 13.65 -3.33 -1.95
C GLY A 27 13.17 -3.56 -0.52
N ALA A 28 14.05 -3.41 0.48
CA ALA A 28 13.66 -3.52 1.89
C ALA A 28 12.61 -2.45 2.23
N VAL A 29 11.53 -2.88 2.90
CA VAL A 29 10.40 -2.02 3.27
C VAL A 29 10.42 -1.78 4.78
N ALA A 30 10.23 -0.53 5.19
CA ALA A 30 10.06 -0.14 6.59
C ALA A 30 8.85 0.77 6.75
N TYR A 31 8.14 0.65 7.87
CA TYR A 31 7.11 1.61 8.24
C TYR A 31 7.75 2.93 8.68
N ARG A 32 7.14 4.04 8.29
CA ARG A 32 7.50 5.37 8.80
C ARG A 32 7.14 5.51 10.27
N GLU A 33 7.84 6.40 10.96
CA GLU A 33 7.55 6.66 12.36
C GLU A 33 6.14 7.25 12.53
N GLY A 34 5.41 6.79 13.54
CA GLY A 34 4.08 7.31 13.89
C GLY A 34 2.93 6.81 13.02
N VAL A 35 3.17 5.95 12.03
CA VAL A 35 2.11 5.42 11.14
C VAL A 35 1.58 4.05 11.58
N MET A 36 2.15 3.48 12.63
CA MET A 36 1.66 2.22 13.21
C MET A 36 0.43 2.50 14.08
N PRO A 37 -0.70 1.82 13.84
CA PRO A 37 -1.92 2.01 14.63
C PRO A 37 -1.71 1.75 16.12
N GLN A 38 -2.36 2.58 16.95
CA GLN A 38 -2.48 2.38 18.39
C GLN A 38 -3.96 2.35 18.78
N ILE A 39 -4.33 1.48 19.72
CA ILE A 39 -5.72 1.32 20.14
C ILE A 39 -6.24 2.64 20.74
N GLY A 40 -7.42 3.07 20.27
CA GLY A 40 -8.08 4.29 20.73
C GLY A 40 -7.43 5.60 20.24
N VAL A 41 -6.36 5.52 19.45
CA VAL A 41 -5.68 6.69 18.87
C VAL A 41 -6.14 6.85 17.42
N GLU A 42 -6.50 8.08 17.06
CA GLU A 42 -6.82 8.41 15.68
C GLU A 42 -5.55 8.48 14.83
N LEU A 43 -5.58 7.80 13.69
CA LEU A 43 -4.52 7.81 12.69
C LEU A 43 -5.10 8.28 11.35
N GLU A 44 -4.44 9.25 10.73
CA GLU A 44 -4.68 9.66 9.36
C GLU A 44 -3.52 9.21 8.47
N PHE A 45 -3.82 8.54 7.37
CA PHE A 45 -2.82 7.96 6.49
C PHE A 45 -3.31 7.78 5.06
N CYS A 46 -2.36 7.64 4.14
CA CYS A 46 -2.56 7.42 2.72
C CYS A 46 -1.71 6.23 2.22
N PRO A 47 -2.26 5.28 1.45
CA PRO A 47 -3.64 5.21 0.96
C PRO A 47 -4.64 4.74 2.03
N SER A 48 -5.94 4.89 1.77
CA SER A 48 -6.99 4.22 2.55
C SER A 48 -6.85 2.68 2.52
N HIS A 49 -7.64 1.97 3.33
CA HIS A 49 -7.68 0.49 3.28
C HIS A 49 -8.02 -0.10 1.90
N SER A 50 -8.60 0.69 0.99
CA SER A 50 -8.85 0.25 -0.39
C SER A 50 -7.59 0.24 -1.26
N GLY A 51 -6.53 0.93 -0.84
CA GLY A 51 -5.29 1.13 -1.59
C GLY A 51 -5.44 2.11 -2.76
N PHE A 52 -4.32 2.69 -3.22
CA PHE A 52 -4.34 3.50 -4.45
C PHE A 52 -4.61 2.67 -5.70
N LYS A 53 -4.15 1.41 -5.72
CA LYS A 53 -4.51 0.43 -6.73
C LYS A 53 -5.22 -0.72 -6.03
N SER A 54 -6.41 -1.05 -6.52
CA SER A 54 -7.24 -2.13 -6.00
C SER A 54 -7.48 -3.19 -7.08
N TRP A 55 -8.65 -3.80 -7.09
CA TRP A 55 -9.04 -4.90 -7.97
C TRP A 55 -9.17 -4.54 -9.46
N ARG A 56 -9.38 -3.26 -9.80
CA ARG A 56 -9.56 -2.84 -11.20
C ARG A 56 -8.31 -3.15 -12.02
N ALA A 57 -8.52 -3.80 -13.16
CA ALA A 57 -7.44 -4.21 -14.06
C ALA A 57 -6.69 -3.00 -14.64
N MET A 58 -5.40 -3.18 -14.87
CA MET A 58 -4.52 -2.24 -15.54
C MET A 58 -4.24 -2.73 -16.98
N ALA A 59 -3.80 -1.82 -17.85
CA ALA A 59 -3.42 -2.13 -19.23
C ALA A 59 -1.94 -1.83 -19.46
N TYR A 60 -1.33 -2.53 -20.42
CA TYR A 60 0.03 -2.28 -20.91
C TYR A 60 -0.02 -1.96 -22.40
N SER A 61 0.69 -0.93 -22.84
CA SER A 61 0.88 -0.61 -24.25
C SER A 61 2.32 -0.91 -24.67
N PRO A 62 2.56 -1.82 -25.62
CA PRO A 62 3.89 -2.05 -26.17
C PRO A 62 4.47 -0.87 -26.95
N GLU A 63 3.62 0.01 -27.50
CA GLU A 63 4.07 1.16 -28.29
C GLU A 63 4.68 2.26 -27.43
N THR A 64 4.12 2.48 -26.23
CA THR A 64 4.60 3.49 -25.27
C THR A 64 5.44 2.91 -24.14
N GLU A 65 5.62 1.58 -24.12
CA GLU A 65 6.27 0.82 -23.05
C GLU A 65 5.76 1.18 -21.65
N ALA A 66 4.46 1.47 -21.55
CA ALA A 66 3.85 2.05 -20.36
C ALA A 66 2.66 1.24 -19.85
N PHE A 67 2.51 1.26 -18.52
CA PHE A 67 1.32 0.76 -17.84
C PHE A 67 0.34 1.91 -17.56
N TYR A 68 -0.93 1.67 -17.88
CA TYR A 68 -2.05 2.55 -17.56
C TYR A 68 -2.79 1.96 -16.37
N ILE A 69 -2.56 2.55 -15.19
CA ILE A 69 -3.04 2.03 -13.91
C ILE A 69 -4.17 2.93 -13.41
N PRO A 70 -5.40 2.42 -13.23
CA PRO A 70 -6.47 3.19 -12.62
C PRO A 70 -6.20 3.35 -11.12
N LEU A 71 -6.06 4.60 -10.67
CA LEU A 71 -5.80 4.92 -9.28
C LEU A 71 -7.06 5.41 -8.56
N THR A 72 -7.17 5.07 -7.28
CA THR A 72 -8.17 5.63 -6.34
C THR A 72 -7.41 6.46 -5.31
N LEU A 73 -7.24 7.76 -5.57
CA LEU A 73 -6.47 8.66 -4.69
C LEU A 73 -7.31 9.08 -3.47
N ASN A 74 -7.44 8.19 -2.51
CA ASN A 74 -8.11 8.47 -1.24
C ASN A 74 -7.25 8.09 -0.04
N CYS A 75 -7.36 8.91 1.01
CA CYS A 75 -6.75 8.68 2.31
C CYS A 75 -7.83 8.30 3.32
N GLN A 76 -7.42 7.97 4.53
CA GLN A 76 -8.33 7.51 5.57
C GLN A 76 -7.94 8.07 6.92
N ARG A 77 -8.96 8.38 7.73
CA ARG A 77 -8.83 8.66 9.15
C ARG A 77 -9.55 7.57 9.91
N SER A 78 -8.88 6.96 10.89
CA SER A 78 -9.43 5.81 11.61
C SER A 78 -8.96 5.72 13.04
N ILE A 79 -9.85 5.20 13.89
CA ILE A 79 -9.55 4.81 15.26
C ILE A 79 -9.70 3.29 15.31
N TYR A 80 -8.66 2.61 15.79
CA TYR A 80 -8.66 1.17 15.96
C TYR A 80 -9.14 0.81 17.36
N ILE A 81 -10.03 -0.16 17.46
CA ILE A 81 -10.56 -0.67 18.72
C ILE A 81 -10.11 -2.11 18.94
N ASP A 82 -10.17 -2.56 20.19
CA ASP A 82 -10.03 -3.97 20.52
C ASP A 82 -11.31 -4.70 20.06
N VAL A 83 -11.13 -5.86 19.44
CA VAL A 83 -12.22 -6.72 18.95
C VAL A 83 -11.96 -8.13 19.46
N GLU A 84 -12.92 -8.69 20.18
CA GLU A 84 -12.86 -10.07 20.63
C GLU A 84 -12.89 -11.01 19.42
N GLN A 85 -11.79 -11.74 19.20
CA GLN A 85 -11.65 -12.64 18.08
C GLN A 85 -12.44 -13.93 18.35
N VAL A 86 -13.67 -13.98 17.83
CA VAL A 86 -14.56 -15.15 17.88
C VAL A 86 -14.78 -15.72 16.49
N GLU A 87 -14.95 -17.04 16.38
CA GLU A 87 -15.16 -17.72 15.10
C GLU A 87 -16.40 -17.14 14.37
N GLY A 88 -16.21 -16.71 13.11
CA GLY A 88 -17.26 -16.08 12.33
C GLY A 88 -17.61 -14.64 12.72
N GLY A 89 -16.92 -14.05 13.70
CA GLY A 89 -17.18 -12.69 14.19
C GLY A 89 -16.82 -11.57 13.21
N GLY A 90 -15.96 -11.85 12.22
CA GLY A 90 -15.38 -10.80 11.39
C GLY A 90 -14.50 -9.83 12.20
N ASN A 91 -13.94 -8.83 11.53
CA ASN A 91 -13.26 -7.70 12.19
C ASN A 91 -14.25 -6.57 12.46
#